data_AF-G7YDL1-F1
#
_entry.id   AF-G7YDL1-F1
#
_cell.length_a   1.000
_cell.length_b   1.000
_cell.length_c   1.000
_cell.angle_alpha   90.00
_cell.angle_beta   90.00
_cell.angle_gamma   90.00
#
_symmetry.space_group_name_H-M   'P 1'
#
loop_
_entity.id
_entity.type
_entity.pdbx_description
1 polymer ?
#
loop_
_entity_poly.entity_id
_entity_poly.type
_entity_poly.pdbx_seq_one_letter_code
_entity_poly.pdbx_strand_id
1 'polypeptide(L)' 'MSARFTFVPPPEAPIFRPSDEEFKDPLAYLMKIRNIGTKTGICKIIPPKSWNPPFAVNMKEFTFTPRIQR' A
#
# COMPACT_ATOMS: atom_id res chain seq x y z
N MET A 1 -0.10 -40.99 -8.19
CA MET A 1 -0.49 -40.08 -7.08
C MET A 1 0.01 -38.69 -7.43
N SER A 2 -0.88 -37.77 -7.82
CA SER A 2 -0.49 -36.38 -8.08
C SER A 2 -0.16 -35.70 -6.76
N ALA A 3 1.03 -35.11 -6.64
CA ALA A 3 1.37 -34.27 -5.50
C ALA A 3 0.33 -33.14 -5.38
N ARG A 4 -0.23 -32.93 -4.18
CA ARG A 4 -1.10 -31.78 -3.90
C ARG A 4 -0.22 -30.54 -3.91
N PHE A 5 -0.57 -29.56 -4.74
CA PHE A 5 0.03 -28.22 -4.64
C PHE A 5 -0.39 -27.58 -3.31
N THR A 6 0.59 -27.08 -2.56
CA THR A 6 0.37 -26.26 -1.36
C THR A 6 0.94 -24.88 -1.65
N PHE A 7 0.08 -23.86 -1.57
CA PHE A 7 0.53 -22.48 -1.70
C PHE A 7 1.45 -22.11 -0.54
N VAL A 8 2.61 -21.53 -0.86
CA VAL A 8 3.53 -20.96 0.12
C VAL A 8 3.49 -19.44 -0.03
N PRO A 9 2.98 -18.70 0.97
CA PRO A 9 2.96 -17.24 0.92
C PRO A 9 4.37 -16.65 0.75
N PRO A 10 4.57 -15.66 -0.13
CA PRO A 10 5.81 -14.91 -0.18
C PRO A 10 6.05 -14.12 1.11
N PRO A 11 7.31 -13.70 1.37
CA PRO A 11 7.59 -12.75 2.44
C PRO A 11 6.83 -11.43 2.27
N GLU A 12 6.47 -10.82 3.39
CA GLU A 12 5.80 -9.52 3.43
C GLU A 12 6.70 -8.36 2.99
N ALA A 13 6.10 -7.33 2.39
CA ALA A 13 6.80 -6.10 2.03
C ALA A 13 7.09 -5.23 3.27
N PRO A 14 8.14 -4.39 3.25
CA PRO A 14 8.46 -3.47 4.34
C PRO A 14 7.31 -2.50 4.66
N ILE A 15 7.11 -2.24 5.95
CA ILE A 15 6.11 -1.30 6.46
C ILE A 15 6.80 -0.10 7.09
N PHE A 16 6.40 1.10 6.67
CA PHE A 16 6.90 2.37 7.19
C PHE A 16 5.79 3.15 7.88
N ARG A 17 6.12 3.79 9.00
CA ARG A 17 5.20 4.57 9.85
C ARG A 17 5.83 5.94 10.12
N PRO A 18 5.70 6.91 9.19
CA PRO A 18 6.26 8.24 9.38
C PRO A 18 5.67 8.93 10.61
N SER A 19 6.45 9.80 11.24
CA SER A 19 5.92 10.81 12.15
C SER A 19 5.10 11.86 11.39
N ASP A 20 4.31 12.68 12.09
CA ASP A 20 3.61 13.81 11.48
C ASP A 20 4.54 14.74 10.70
N GLU A 21 5.74 15.01 11.24
CA GLU A 21 6.75 15.85 10.59
C GLU A 21 7.28 15.24 9.30
N GLU A 22 7.57 13.95 9.32
CA GLU A 22 8.05 13.20 8.14
C GLU A 22 6.98 13.08 7.06
N PHE A 23 5.71 13.04 7.45
CA PHE A 23 4.58 12.89 6.54
C PHE A 23 4.23 14.19 5.78
N LYS A 24 4.79 15.34 6.20
CA LYS A 24 4.57 16.63 5.53
C LYS A 24 5.16 16.70 4.11
N ASP A 25 6.28 16.03 3.87
CA ASP A 25 6.92 15.96 2.56
C ASP A 25 7.06 14.49 2.09
N PRO A 26 6.11 14.00 1.27
CA PRO A 26 6.14 12.63 0.79
C PRO A 26 7.39 12.29 -0.04
N LEU A 27 7.92 13.22 -0.83
CA LEU A 27 9.08 12.94 -1.69
C LEU A 27 10.35 12.81 -0.85
N ALA A 28 10.53 13.69 0.13
CA ALA A 28 11.64 13.59 1.09
C ALA A 28 11.57 12.28 1.88
N TYR A 29 10.38 11.88 2.35
CA TYR A 29 10.21 10.61 3.05
C TYR A 29 10.51 9.40 2.15
N LEU A 30 10.03 9.41 0.90
CA LEU A 30 10.34 8.36 -0.08
C LEU A 30 11.84 8.26 -0.36
N MET A 31 12.55 9.40 -0.46
CA MET A 31 14.01 9.40 -0.58
C MET A 31 14.69 8.77 0.64
N LYS A 32 14.22 9.08 1.85
CA LYS A 32 14.72 8.49 3.11
C LYS A 32 14.59 6.97 3.14
N ILE A 33 13.47 6.40 2.69
CA ILE A 33 13.21 4.95 2.74
C ILE A 33 13.63 4.19 1.47
N ARG A 34 14.12 4.90 0.45
CA ARG A 34 14.40 4.37 -0.90
C ARG A 34 15.33 3.16 -0.89
N ASN A 35 16.37 3.19 -0.07
CA ASN A 35 17.38 2.13 0.02
C ASN A 35 16.80 0.78 0.46
N ILE A 36 15.72 0.79 1.26
CA ILE A 36 15.01 -0.41 1.73
C ILE A 36 13.89 -0.77 0.75
N GLY A 37 13.10 0.21 0.32
CA GLY A 37 11.96 -0.01 -0.59
C GLY A 37 12.38 -0.57 -1.95
N THR A 38 13.48 -0.06 -2.52
CA THR A 38 13.96 -0.49 -3.85
C THR A 38 14.39 -1.97 -3.86
N LYS A 39 14.89 -2.49 -2.73
CA LYS A 39 15.33 -3.90 -2.63
C LYS A 39 14.17 -4.90 -2.71
N THR A 40 12.97 -4.47 -2.36
CA THR A 40 11.77 -5.32 -2.30
C THR A 40 10.77 -5.02 -3.41
N GLY A 41 11.00 -3.97 -4.20
CA GLY A 41 10.15 -3.54 -5.31
C GLY A 41 8.88 -2.79 -4.88
N ILE A 42 8.29 -3.16 -3.73
CA ILE A 42 7.11 -2.53 -3.14
C ILE A 42 7.29 -2.29 -1.64
N CYS A 43 6.57 -1.31 -1.08
CA CYS A 43 6.47 -1.11 0.35
C CYS A 43 5.10 -0.54 0.74
N LYS A 44 4.75 -0.62 2.03
CA LYS A 44 3.52 -0.08 2.59
C LYS A 44 3.84 1.08 3.53
N ILE A 45 3.21 2.23 3.31
CA ILE A 45 3.30 3.39 4.21
C ILE A 45 1.98 3.50 4.96
N ILE A 46 2.04 3.49 6.30
CA ILE A 46 0.88 3.71 7.16
C ILE A 46 0.97 5.15 7.66
N PRO A 47 0.05 6.04 7.28
CA PRO A 47 0.10 7.44 7.69
C PRO A 47 -0.08 7.61 9.21
N PRO A 48 0.28 8.78 9.77
CA PRO A 48 0.00 9.12 11.16
C PRO A 48 -1.49 9.00 11.50
N LYS A 49 -1.81 8.66 12.75
CA LYS A 49 -3.22 8.49 13.20
C LYS A 49 -4.05 9.76 13.10
N SER A 50 -3.40 10.92 13.16
CA SER A 50 -3.98 12.25 12.96
C SER A 50 -4.50 12.46 11.53
N TRP A 51 -3.96 11.73 10.56
CA TRP A 51 -4.30 11.86 9.15
C TRP A 51 -5.43 10.89 8.77
N ASN A 52 -6.64 11.43 8.70
CA ASN A 52 -7.85 10.68 8.33
C ASN A 52 -8.72 11.52 7.39
N PRO A 53 -8.36 11.63 6.09
CA PRO A 53 -9.13 12.42 5.15
C PRO A 53 -10.53 11.84 4.93
N PRO A 54 -11.56 12.68 4.75
CA PRO A 54 -12.90 12.19 4.42
C PRO A 54 -12.92 11.56 3.03
N PHE A 55 -13.82 10.59 2.84
CA PHE A 55 -14.07 10.03 1.52
C PHE A 55 -14.87 11.02 0.66
N ALA A 56 -14.31 11.47 -0.46
CA ALA A 56 -14.88 12.56 -1.27
C ALA A 56 -15.88 12.10 -2.34
N VAL A 57 -16.00 10.81 -2.62
CA VAL A 57 -16.84 10.28 -3.71
C VAL A 57 -18.27 10.01 -3.22
N ASN A 58 -19.27 10.50 -3.95
CA ASN A 58 -20.67 10.20 -3.68
C ASN A 58 -21.01 8.77 -4.15
N MET A 59 -21.11 7.85 -3.19
CA MET A 59 -21.41 6.44 -3.47
C MET A 59 -22.79 6.19 -4.10
N LYS A 60 -23.75 7.11 -3.96
CA LYS A 60 -25.10 6.95 -4.53
C LYS A 60 -25.14 7.24 -6.03
N GLU A 61 -24.23 8.08 -6.51
CA GLU A 61 -24.17 8.54 -7.90
C GLU A 61 -23.04 7.85 -8.68
N PHE A 62 -22.08 7.25 -7.97
CA PHE A 62 -20.93 6.60 -8.59
C PHE A 62 -21.31 5.27 -9.24
N THR A 63 -21.20 5.19 -10.57
CA THR A 63 -21.41 3.97 -11.35
C THR A 63 -20.23 3.74 -12.30
N PHE A 64 -19.89 2.48 -12.54
CA PHE A 64 -18.85 2.08 -13.49
C PHE A 64 -19.13 0.68 -14.04
N THR A 65 -18.64 0.37 -15.24
CA THR A 65 -18.76 -0.96 -15.85
C THR A 65 -17.61 -1.86 -15.40
N PRO A 66 -17.85 -2.93 -14.62
CA PRO A 66 -16.79 -3.81 -14.16
C PRO A 66 -16.25 -4.70 -15.29
N ARG A 67 -15.00 -5.16 -15.13
CA ARG A 67 -14.35 -6.13 -16.02
C ARG A 67 -14.37 -7.52 -15.39
N ILE A 68 -14.62 -8.55 -16.19
CA ILE A 68 -14.55 -9.95 -15.74
C ILE A 68 -13.09 -10.42 -15.79
N GLN A 69 -12.59 -10.96 -14.68
CA GLN A 69 -11.30 -11.66 -14.61
C GLN A 69 -11.57 -13.17 -14.54
N ARG A 70 -11.16 -13.92 -15.58
CA ARG A 70 -11.26 -15.39 -15.66
C ARG A 70 -9.99 -16.04 -15.15
#